data_AF-A0A9Q9MMW4-F1
#
_entry.id   AF-A0A9Q9MMW4-F1
#
_cell.length_a   1.000
_cell.length_b   1.000
_cell.length_c   1.000
_cell.angle_alpha   90.00
_cell.angle_beta   90.00
_cell.angle_gamma   90.00
#
_symmetry.space_group_name_H-M   'P 1'
#
loop_
_entity.id
_entity.type
_entity.pdbx_description
1 polymer ?
#
loop_
_entity_poly.entity_id
_entity_poly.type
_entity_poly.pdbx_seq_one_letter_code
_entity_poly.pdbx_strand_id
1 'polypeptide(L)'
;MEIAVTDGLDADSVRRNLRLIEKMIAMRPAELIIDLTRCGTVDQAGVALLTDLHRTLRDGGGQLTLRGLSMQVYQVLRSERLEEVLQSADRPSGYRPRHRSARQRSRQMASDQQSEDLRWWRAPTTEAVL
;
A
#
# COMPACT_ATOMS: atom_id res chain seq x y z
N MET A 1 -1.18 -11.60 -7.35
CA MET A 1 0.25 -11.19 -7.35
C MET A 1 0.40 -10.01 -6.40
N GLU A 2 1.54 -9.85 -5.71
CA GLU A 2 1.74 -8.74 -4.76
C GLU A 2 3.07 -8.00 -5.02
N ILE A 3 3.03 -6.66 -4.95
CA ILE A 3 4.20 -5.77 -4.98
C ILE A 3 4.18 -4.85 -3.76
N ALA A 4 5.34 -4.68 -3.12
CA ALA A 4 5.52 -3.71 -2.05
C ALA A 4 6.20 -2.43 -2.56
N VAL A 5 5.62 -1.28 -2.24
CA VAL A 5 6.22 0.04 -2.47
C VAL A 5 6.85 0.52 -1.16
N THR A 6 8.17 0.68 -1.15
CA THR A 6 8.95 0.92 0.07
C THR A 6 9.37 2.36 0.30
N ASP A 7 9.24 3.19 -0.74
CA ASP A 7 9.58 4.60 -0.78
C ASP A 7 8.38 5.41 -1.29
N GLY A 8 8.53 6.70 -1.58
CA GLY A 8 7.46 7.49 -2.19
C GLY A 8 7.08 6.98 -3.58
N LEU A 9 5.79 7.05 -3.91
CA LEU A 9 5.30 6.81 -5.26
C LEU A 9 5.19 8.16 -5.98
N ASP A 10 6.34 8.59 -6.51
CA ASP A 10 6.51 9.85 -7.24
C ASP A 10 6.91 9.63 -8.70
N ALA A 11 6.90 10.71 -9.49
CA ALA A 11 7.27 10.68 -10.90
C ALA A 11 8.64 10.01 -11.17
N ASP A 12 9.62 10.20 -10.27
CA ASP A 12 10.95 9.62 -10.44
C ASP A 12 10.91 8.10 -10.20
N SER A 13 10.19 7.66 -9.17
CA SER A 13 9.99 6.25 -8.86
C SER A 13 9.23 5.53 -9.98
N VAL A 14 8.22 6.17 -10.57
CA VAL A 14 7.47 5.64 -11.71
C VAL A 14 8.40 5.47 -12.91
N ARG A 15 9.16 6.51 -13.28
CA ARG A 15 10.10 6.44 -14.41
C ARG A 15 11.16 5.36 -14.21
N ARG A 16 11.74 5.25 -13.01
CA ARG A 16 12.73 4.20 -12.69
C ARG A 16 12.18 2.79 -12.84
N ASN A 17 10.90 2.58 -12.52
CA ASN A 17 10.29 1.25 -12.47
C ASN A 17 9.39 0.93 -13.67
N LEU A 18 9.27 1.81 -14.66
CA LEU A 18 8.34 1.68 -15.79
C LEU A 18 8.44 0.31 -16.49
N ARG A 19 9.65 -0.15 -16.82
CA ARG A 19 9.85 -1.45 -17.47
C ARG A 19 9.39 -2.64 -16.62
N LEU A 20 9.50 -2.54 -15.30
CA LEU A 20 9.03 -3.59 -14.38
C LEU A 20 7.50 -3.58 -14.31
N ILE A 21 6.90 -2.40 -14.27
CA ILE A 21 5.45 -2.19 -14.29
C ILE A 21 4.85 -2.76 -15.59
N GLU A 22 5.42 -2.42 -16.75
CA GLU A 22 4.98 -2.92 -18.06
C GLU A 22 5.04 -4.44 -18.14
N LYS A 23 6.16 -5.04 -17.68
CA LYS A 23 6.30 -6.50 -17.61
C LYS A 23 5.25 -7.14 -16.72
N MET A 24 4.95 -6.53 -15.57
CA MET A 24 3.92 -7.02 -14.66
C MET A 24 2.54 -7.01 -15.31
N ILE A 25 2.17 -5.91 -15.95
CA ILE A 25 0.89 -5.78 -16.66
C ILE A 25 0.79 -6.82 -17.79
N ALA A 26 1.87 -7.03 -18.53
CA ALA A 26 1.91 -7.99 -19.64
C ALA A 26 1.63 -9.44 -19.20
N MET A 27 1.86 -9.79 -17.93
CA MET A 27 1.51 -11.09 -17.37
C MET A 27 -0.01 -11.29 -17.18
N ARG A 28 -0.82 -10.23 -17.33
CA ARG A 28 -2.28 -10.24 -17.14
C ARG A 28 -2.72 -10.95 -15.85
N PRO A 29 -2.26 -10.49 -14.67
CA PRO A 29 -2.66 -11.12 -13.42
C PRO A 29 -4.17 -10.92 -13.19
N ALA A 30 -4.85 -11.97 -12.72
CA ALA A 30 -6.25 -11.86 -12.28
C ALA A 30 -6.41 -10.94 -11.07
N GLU A 31 -5.37 -10.83 -10.23
CA GLU A 31 -5.34 -9.95 -9.07
C GLU A 31 -3.93 -9.37 -8.88
N LEU A 32 -3.85 -8.05 -8.70
CA LEU A 32 -2.65 -7.33 -8.31
C LEU A 32 -2.90 -6.60 -6.98
N ILE A 33 -2.08 -6.91 -5.98
CA ILE A 33 -2.07 -6.25 -4.69
C ILE A 33 -0.85 -5.32 -4.63
N ILE A 34 -1.08 -4.04 -4.34
CA ILE A 34 -0.01 -3.08 -4.06
C ILE A 34 -0.01 -2.78 -2.56
N ASP A 35 1.06 -3.22 -1.88
CA ASP A 35 1.31 -2.94 -0.48
C ASP A 35 2.01 -1.58 -0.33
N LEU A 36 1.27 -0.62 0.22
CA LEU A 36 1.67 0.75 0.49
C LEU A 36 2.02 0.98 1.98
N THR A 37 2.14 -0.08 2.79
CA THR A 37 2.45 0.01 4.24
C THR A 37 3.68 0.86 4.55
N ARG A 38 4.63 0.95 3.60
CA ARG A 38 5.87 1.74 3.75
C ARG A 38 5.94 2.95 2.82
N CYS A 39 4.88 3.21 2.07
CA CYS A 39 4.75 4.36 1.19
C CYS A 39 4.17 5.54 1.99
N GLY A 40 5.01 6.55 2.24
CA GLY A 40 4.61 7.75 2.99
C GLY A 40 3.89 8.79 2.13
N THR A 41 4.20 8.83 0.82
CA THR A 41 3.78 9.89 -0.09
C THR A 41 3.43 9.32 -1.46
N VAL A 42 2.39 9.88 -2.07
CA VAL A 42 2.01 9.64 -3.46
C VAL A 42 1.79 11.00 -4.10
N ASP A 43 2.42 11.25 -5.25
CA ASP A 43 2.21 12.47 -6.04
C ASP A 43 1.25 12.20 -7.21
N GLN A 44 1.01 13.22 -8.03
CA GLN A 44 0.15 13.14 -9.21
C GLN A 44 0.56 12.04 -10.21
N ALA A 45 1.86 11.80 -10.40
CA ALA A 45 2.33 10.73 -11.28
C ALA A 45 2.09 9.34 -10.67
N GLY A 46 2.23 9.22 -9.35
CA GLY A 46 1.87 8.01 -8.61
C GLY A 46 0.37 7.72 -8.68
N VAL A 47 -0.48 8.74 -8.51
CA VAL A 47 -1.94 8.62 -8.69
C VAL A 47 -2.26 8.15 -10.11
N ALA A 48 -1.72 8.81 -11.13
CA ALA A 48 -1.94 8.45 -12.52
C ALA A 48 -1.57 6.99 -12.81
N LEU A 49 -0.42 6.53 -12.29
CA LEU A 49 0.00 5.13 -12.42
C LEU A 49 -1.03 4.16 -11.79
N LEU A 50 -1.51 4.43 -10.58
CA LEU A 50 -2.47 3.56 -9.91
C LEU A 50 -3.81 3.49 -10.66
N THR A 51 -4.26 4.63 -11.20
CA THR A 51 -5.45 4.71 -12.05
C THR A 51 -5.28 3.92 -13.34
N ASP A 52 -4.14 4.07 -14.02
CA ASP A 52 -3.86 3.35 -15.25
C ASP A 52 -3.78 1.84 -15.01
N LEU A 53 -3.13 1.41 -13.92
CA LEU A 53 -3.08 0.01 -13.50
C LEU A 53 -4.48 -0.56 -13.25
N HIS A 54 -5.34 0.18 -12.54
CA HIS A 54 -6.71 -0.24 -12.28
C HIS A 54 -7.48 -0.45 -13.58
N ARG A 55 -7.44 0.54 -14.49
CA ARG A 55 -8.13 0.47 -15.78
C ARG A 55 -7.63 -0.71 -16.60
N THR A 56 -6.32 -0.85 -16.77
CA THR A 56 -5.75 -1.93 -17.57
C THR A 56 -6.07 -3.32 -17.01
N LEU A 57 -6.05 -3.49 -15.69
CA LEU A 57 -6.43 -4.77 -15.08
C LEU A 57 -7.93 -5.04 -15.27
N ARG A 58 -8.79 -4.05 -15.03
CA ARG A 58 -10.25 -4.17 -15.20
C ARG A 58 -10.62 -4.53 -16.63
N ASP A 59 -10.02 -3.88 -17.63
CA ASP A 59 -10.22 -4.17 -19.05
C ASP A 59 -9.76 -5.60 -19.42
N GLY A 60 -8.78 -6.13 -18.69
CA GLY A 60 -8.30 -7.51 -18.80
C GLY A 60 -9.07 -8.53 -17.95
N GLY A 61 -10.12 -8.11 -17.22
CA GLY A 61 -10.89 -8.97 -16.31
C GLY A 61 -10.20 -9.25 -14.96
N GLY A 62 -9.13 -8.53 -14.63
CA GLY A 62 -8.42 -8.59 -13.36
C GLY A 62 -8.78 -7.45 -12.40
N GLN A 63 -8.23 -7.51 -11.19
CA GLN A 63 -8.50 -6.56 -10.12
C GLN A 63 -7.23 -5.94 -9.53
N LEU A 64 -7.31 -4.65 -9.17
CA LEU A 64 -6.29 -3.95 -8.39
C LEU A 64 -6.78 -3.76 -6.94
N THR A 65 -5.95 -4.11 -5.98
CA THR A 65 -6.19 -3.95 -4.54
C THR A 65 -5.06 -3.13 -3.92
N LEU A 66 -5.40 -2.09 -3.17
CA LEU A 66 -4.43 -1.28 -2.42
C LEU A 66 -4.50 -1.63 -0.94
N ARG A 67 -3.34 -1.89 -0.31
CA ARG A 67 -3.25 -2.27 1.10
C ARG A 67 -2.28 -1.39 1.86
N GLY A 68 -2.56 -1.14 3.14
CA GLY A 68 -1.61 -0.46 4.03
C GLY A 68 -1.48 1.03 3.76
N LEU A 69 -2.54 1.67 3.24
CA LEU A 69 -2.57 3.11 3.01
C LEU A 69 -2.31 3.87 4.31
N SER A 70 -1.39 4.82 4.28
CA SER A 70 -1.30 5.84 5.33
C SER A 70 -2.49 6.81 5.19
N MET A 71 -2.85 7.51 6.27
CA MET A 71 -3.94 8.51 6.22
C MET A 71 -3.65 9.58 5.15
N GLN A 72 -2.41 10.03 5.03
CA GLN A 72 -2.00 11.01 4.02
C GLN A 72 -2.23 10.49 2.61
N VAL A 73 -1.77 9.26 2.32
CA VAL A 73 -1.97 8.65 0.99
C VAL A 73 -3.45 8.40 0.72
N TYR A 74 -4.21 7.95 1.71
CA TYR A 74 -5.65 7.77 1.59
C TYR A 74 -6.36 9.08 1.20
N GLN A 75 -6.02 10.21 1.83
CA GLN A 75 -6.63 11.51 1.50
C GLN A 75 -6.32 11.94 0.06
N VAL A 76 -5.08 11.77 -0.40
CA VAL A 76 -4.70 12.06 -1.79
C VAL A 76 -5.48 11.19 -2.78
N LEU A 77 -5.58 9.90 -2.54
CA LEU A 77 -6.32 9.00 -3.45
C LEU A 77 -7.83 9.26 -3.43
N ARG A 78 -8.38 9.65 -2.28
CA ARG A 78 -9.79 10.01 -2.15
C ARG A 78 -10.13 11.29 -2.92
N SER A 79 -9.31 12.33 -2.83
CA SER A 79 -9.56 13.58 -3.57
C SER A 79 -9.55 13.40 -5.08
N GLU A 80 -8.78 12.42 -5.57
CA GLU A 80 -8.62 12.10 -6.99
C GLU A 80 -9.68 11.09 -7.51
N ARG A 81 -10.73 10.80 -6.71
CA ARG A 81 -11.83 9.89 -7.03
C ARG A 81 -11.39 8.46 -7.38
N LEU A 82 -10.28 7.96 -6.81
CA LEU A 82 -9.94 6.52 -6.85
C LEU A 82 -10.83 5.66 -5.94
N GLU A 83 -12.04 6.12 -5.59
CA GLU A 83 -12.91 5.42 -4.64
C GLU A 83 -13.29 4.00 -5.09
N GLU A 84 -13.35 3.73 -6.41
CA GLU A 84 -13.54 2.39 -6.98
C GLU A 84 -12.30 1.47 -6.82
N VAL A 85 -11.11 2.05 -6.68
CA VAL A 85 -9.81 1.34 -6.51
C VAL A 85 -9.49 1.11 -5.03
N LEU A 86 -10.09 1.91 -4.14
CA LEU A 86 -9.97 1.81 -2.68
C LEU A 86 -10.74 0.61 -2.12
N GLN A 87 -10.70 -0.55 -2.80
CA GLN A 87 -10.95 -1.81 -2.11
C GLN A 87 -9.74 -2.09 -1.22
N SER A 88 -9.78 -1.51 -0.02
CA SER A 88 -8.87 -1.87 1.05
C SER A 88 -9.19 -3.30 1.46
N ALA A 89 -8.40 -4.26 1.00
CA ALA A 89 -8.47 -5.60 1.56
C ALA A 89 -8.02 -5.53 3.03
N ASP A 90 -8.83 -6.11 3.92
CA ASP A 90 -8.39 -6.38 5.29
C ASP A 90 -7.06 -7.13 5.26
N ARG A 91 -6.19 -6.82 6.22
CA ARG A 91 -4.92 -7.54 6.35
C ARG A 91 -5.26 -9.03 6.60
N PRO A 92 -4.88 -9.97 5.71
CA PRO A 92 -5.19 -11.37 5.94
C PRO A 92 -4.56 -11.83 7.25
N SER A 93 -5.33 -12.57 8.06
CA SER A 93 -4.82 -13.22 9.27
C SER A 93 -3.56 -14.03 8.91
N GLY A 94 -2.44 -13.75 9.57
CA GLY A 94 -1.15 -14.41 9.30
C GLY A 94 -0.21 -13.68 8.33
N TYR A 95 -0.57 -12.53 7.74
CA TYR A 95 0.37 -11.75 6.93
C TYR A 95 1.57 -11.27 7.76
N ARG A 96 2.73 -11.91 7.53
CA ARG A 96 4.05 -11.45 7.97
C ARG A 96 4.72 -10.71 6.81
N PRO A 97 4.96 -9.38 6.95
CA PRO A 97 5.69 -8.63 5.95
C PRO A 97 7.07 -9.26 5.76
N ARG A 98 7.34 -9.79 4.55
CA ARG A 98 8.57 -10.56 4.24
C ARG A 98 9.86 -9.75 4.32
N HIS A 99 9.80 -8.45 4.62
CA HIS A 99 10.95 -7.54 4.58
C HIS A 99 11.36 -6.98 5.96
N ARG A 100 10.80 -7.49 7.07
CA ARG A 100 11.11 -7.01 8.44
C ARG A 100 12.53 -7.40 8.92
N SER A 101 13.15 -8.43 8.34
CA SER A 101 14.41 -9.00 8.83
C SER A 101 15.66 -8.14 8.54
N ALA A 102 15.65 -7.27 7.52
CA ALA A 102 16.86 -6.56 7.10
C ALA A 102 17.15 -5.25 7.88
N ARG A 103 16.14 -4.65 8.55
CA ARG A 103 16.29 -3.34 9.25
C ARG A 103 16.19 -3.42 10.77
N GLN A 104 15.99 -4.60 11.34
CA GLN A 104 15.70 -4.75 12.78
C GLN A 104 16.90 -4.33 13.67
N ARG A 105 18.14 -4.46 13.19
CA ARG A 105 19.34 -4.02 13.93
C ARG A 105 19.48 -2.51 14.09
N SER A 106 19.03 -1.73 13.11
CA SER A 106 19.28 -0.27 13.08
C SER A 106 18.20 0.54 13.80
N ARG A 107 17.00 -0.03 14.00
CA ARG A 107 15.85 0.64 14.63
C ARG A 107 15.73 0.40 16.13
N GLN A 108 16.40 -0.63 16.68
CA GLN A 108 16.32 -0.94 18.10
C GLN A 108 16.79 0.23 18.98
N MET A 109 17.79 1.01 18.55
CA MET A 109 18.32 2.16 19.32
C MET A 109 17.40 3.40 19.31
N ALA A 110 16.43 3.49 18.39
CA ALA A 110 15.50 4.63 18.31
C ALA A 110 14.14 4.33 19.00
N SER A 111 13.87 3.05 19.29
CA SER A 111 12.57 2.56 19.76
C SER A 111 12.34 2.74 21.26
N ASP A 112 13.40 2.87 22.06
CA ASP A 112 13.25 3.01 23.52
C ASP A 112 12.67 4.38 23.88
N GLN A 113 12.91 5.41 23.06
CA GLN A 113 12.46 6.78 23.32
C GLN A 113 11.00 7.05 22.92
N GLN A 114 10.42 6.27 21.98
CA GLN A 114 9.03 6.44 21.50
C GLN A 114 8.00 5.61 22.29
N SER A 115 8.44 4.67 23.14
CA SER A 115 7.55 3.79 23.92
C SER A 115 6.73 4.51 24.99
N GLU A 116 7.14 5.70 25.42
CA GLU A 116 6.42 6.45 26.45
C GLU A 116 5.21 7.21 25.89
N ASP A 117 5.29 7.70 24.65
CA ASP A 117 4.25 8.54 24.05
C ASP A 117 3.04 7.76 23.49
N LEU A 118 3.20 6.47 23.19
CA LEU A 118 2.18 5.63 22.53
C LEU A 118 1.14 5.01 23.49
N ARG A 119 1.14 5.37 24.78
CA ARG A 119 0.16 4.86 25.78
C ARG A 119 -1.30 5.31 25.54
N TRP A 120 -1.56 6.15 24.54
CA TRP A 120 -2.82 6.89 24.39
C TRP A 120 -3.79 6.42 23.29
N TRP A 121 -3.68 5.20 22.75
CA TRP A 121 -4.71 4.69 21.84
C TRP A 121 -5.28 3.34 22.26
N ARG A 122 -6.49 3.38 22.85
CA ARG A 122 -7.41 2.24 22.96
C ARG A 122 -8.60 2.52 22.04
N ALA A 123 -8.93 1.56 21.18
CA ALA A 123 -10.19 1.55 20.43
C ALA A 123 -11.25 0.71 21.19
N PRO A 124 -12.55 1.02 21.04
CA PRO A 124 -13.63 0.40 21.81
C PRO A 124 -13.84 -1.07 21.44
N THR A 125 -14.10 -1.88 22.46
CA THR A 125 -14.52 -3.28 22.33
C THR A 125 -15.93 -3.33 21.75
N THR A 126 -16.13 -4.11 20.69
CA THR A 126 -17.47 -4.60 20.37
C THR A 126 -17.44 -6.12 20.56
N GLU A 127 -17.94 -6.53 21.72
CA GLU A 127 -18.31 -7.91 22.00
C GLU A 127 -19.33 -8.38 20.95
N ALA A 128 -19.03 -9.49 20.31
CA ALA A 128 -20.04 -10.30 19.63
C ALA A 128 -20.78 -11.11 20.70
N VAL A 129 -22.08 -10.91 20.83
CA VAL A 129 -22.97 -11.82 21.54
C VAL A 129 -23.98 -12.35 20.54
N LEU A 130 -24.04 -13.68 20.51
CA LEU A 130 -24.94 -14.57 19.78
C LEU A 130 -26.41 -14.32 20.11
#